data_AF-A0A2H1VQN6-F1
#
_entry.id   AF-A0A2H1VQN6-F1
#
_cell.length_a   1.000
_cell.length_b   1.000
_cell.length_c   1.000
_cell.angle_alpha   90.00
_cell.angle_beta   90.00
_cell.angle_gamma   90.00
#
_symmetry.space_group_name_H-M   'P 1'
#
loop_
_entity.id
_entity.type
_entity.pdbx_description
1 polymer ?
#
loop_
_entity_poly.entity_id
_entity_poly.type
_entity_poly.pdbx_seq_one_letter_code
_entity_poly.pdbx_strand_id
1 'polypeptide(L)'
;PRTRRPKKPPGDNAVPDEKRPRTAFSGPQLARLKHEFAENRYLTERRRQSLAAELGLAEAQIKIWFQNKRAKIKKASGQRNPLALQLMAQGLYNHSTVPLTKEEEELEMKAREREQQLNRV
;
A
#
# COMPACT_ATOMS: atom_id res chain seq x y z
N PRO A 1 6.12 16.58 9.34
CA PRO A 1 7.22 15.58 9.43
C PRO A 1 6.90 14.47 10.44
N ARG A 2 6.81 13.20 10.02
CA ARG A 2 6.72 12.08 10.97
C ARG A 2 8.08 11.98 11.68
N THR A 3 8.22 12.64 12.81
CA THR A 3 9.40 12.50 13.66
C THR A 3 9.42 11.07 14.18
N ARG A 4 10.44 10.30 13.77
CA ARG A 4 10.71 9.03 14.45
C ARG A 4 11.10 9.40 15.87
N ARG A 5 10.28 8.99 16.84
CA ARG A 5 10.57 9.16 18.26
C ARG A 5 11.95 8.54 18.54
N PRO A 6 12.92 9.29 19.10
CA PRO A 6 14.24 8.74 19.40
C PRO A 6 14.08 7.60 20.40
N LYS A 7 14.72 6.46 20.10
CA LYS A 7 14.78 5.30 21.01
C LYS A 7 15.52 5.74 22.29
N LYS A 8 14.85 5.65 23.42
CA LYS A 8 15.44 5.82 24.76
C LYS A 8 16.42 4.64 25.00
N PRO A 9 17.59 4.86 25.63
CA PRO A 9 18.52 3.78 25.96
C PRO A 9 17.85 2.74 26.87
N PRO A 10 18.23 1.46 26.80
CA PRO A 10 17.61 0.40 27.58
C PRO A 10 17.99 0.59 29.05
N GLY A 11 17.02 0.96 29.90
CA GLY A 11 17.09 0.65 31.32
C GLY A 11 16.65 -0.82 31.53
N ASP A 12 17.24 -1.49 32.50
CA ASP A 12 17.25 -2.94 32.77
C ASP A 12 15.91 -3.65 33.02
N ASN A 13 14.81 -3.22 32.41
CA ASN A 13 13.51 -3.88 32.41
C ASN A 13 12.73 -3.66 31.09
N ALA A 14 13.43 -3.54 29.95
CA ALA A 14 12.78 -3.45 28.65
C ALA A 14 12.52 -4.86 28.09
N VAL A 15 11.29 -5.35 28.31
CA VAL A 15 10.71 -6.47 27.56
C VAL A 15 11.04 -6.25 26.07
N PRO A 16 11.63 -7.24 25.36
CA PRO A 16 11.98 -7.09 23.95
C PRO A 16 10.77 -6.53 23.20
N ASP A 17 11.00 -5.51 22.37
CA ASP A 17 10.02 -4.91 21.45
C ASP A 17 9.44 -6.03 20.58
N GLU A 18 8.41 -6.69 21.11
CA GLU A 18 7.68 -7.79 20.51
C GLU A 18 6.83 -7.15 19.42
N LYS A 19 7.49 -6.82 18.31
CA LYS A 19 6.86 -6.40 17.07
C LYS A 19 5.80 -7.44 16.80
N ARG A 20 4.53 -7.04 16.96
CA ARG A 20 3.37 -7.93 16.78
C ARG A 20 3.60 -8.78 15.53
N PRO A 21 3.56 -10.11 15.64
CA PRO A 21 3.88 -10.99 14.53
C PRO A 21 3.04 -10.61 13.31
N ARG A 22 3.66 -10.64 12.13
CA ARG A 22 2.93 -10.37 10.88
C ARG A 22 1.87 -11.46 10.71
N THR A 23 0.61 -11.06 10.79
CA THR A 23 -0.52 -11.95 10.54
C THR A 23 -1.02 -11.74 9.11
N ALA A 24 -1.21 -12.84 8.39
CA ALA A 24 -1.84 -12.85 7.08
C ALA A 24 -3.36 -13.06 7.26
N PHE A 25 -4.16 -12.30 6.51
CA PHE A 25 -5.60 -12.54 6.44
C PHE A 25 -5.89 -13.73 5.53
N SER A 26 -6.89 -14.54 5.87
CA SER A 26 -7.34 -15.65 5.03
C SER A 26 -8.00 -15.16 3.75
N GLY A 27 -8.11 -16.02 2.73
CA GLY A 27 -8.79 -15.72 1.48
C GLY A 27 -10.23 -15.18 1.68
N PRO A 28 -11.07 -15.86 2.46
CA PRO A 28 -12.43 -15.39 2.78
C PRO A 28 -12.45 -14.03 3.50
N GLN A 29 -11.56 -13.80 4.47
CA GLN A 29 -11.44 -12.52 5.16
C GLN A 29 -11.13 -11.39 4.18
N LEU A 30 -10.17 -11.62 3.27
CA LEU A 30 -9.81 -10.65 2.23
C LEU A 30 -10.96 -10.39 1.26
N ALA A 31 -11.72 -11.42 0.87
CA ALA A 31 -12.86 -11.27 -0.02
C ALA A 31 -13.92 -10.35 0.60
N ARG A 32 -14.27 -10.58 1.87
CA ARG A 32 -15.24 -9.74 2.59
C ARG A 32 -14.76 -8.30 2.77
N LEU A 33 -13.50 -8.11 3.15
CA LEU A 33 -12.88 -6.77 3.26
C LEU A 33 -12.88 -6.02 1.91
N LYS A 34 -12.62 -6.71 0.80
CA LYS A 34 -12.66 -6.14 -0.55
C LYS A 34 -14.07 -5.73 -0.95
N HIS A 35 -15.07 -6.57 -0.65
CA HIS A 35 -16.47 -6.27 -0.92
C HIS A 35 -16.90 -5.00 -0.18
N GLU A 36 -16.67 -4.95 1.14
CA GLU A 36 -17.00 -3.77 1.94
C GLU A 36 -16.30 -2.51 1.42
N PHE A 37 -15.02 -2.61 1.04
CA PHE A 37 -14.27 -1.46 0.53
C PHE A 37 -14.82 -0.93 -0.81
N ALA A 38 -15.40 -1.81 -1.63
CA ALA A 38 -16.04 -1.43 -2.88
C ALA A 38 -17.33 -0.63 -2.63
N GLU A 39 -18.08 -1.00 -1.60
CA GLU A 39 -19.27 -0.26 -1.16
C GLU A 39 -18.91 1.07 -0.50
N ASN A 40 -17.95 1.07 0.43
CA ASN A 40 -17.49 2.26 1.11
C ASN A 40 -15.98 2.24 1.41
N ARG A 41 -15.23 3.21 0.87
CA ARG A 41 -13.78 3.32 1.07
C ARG A 41 -13.39 3.74 2.49
N TYR A 42 -14.34 4.20 3.30
CA TYR A 42 -14.13 4.64 4.68
C TYR A 42 -15.13 3.98 5.62
N LEU A 43 -14.66 3.46 6.74
CA LEU A 43 -15.53 2.82 7.73
C LEU A 43 -15.97 3.81 8.79
N THR A 44 -17.24 3.71 9.18
CA THR A 44 -17.74 4.21 10.45
C THR A 44 -17.30 3.27 11.58
N GLU A 45 -17.36 3.76 12.82
CA GLU A 45 -17.05 2.95 14.00
C GLU A 45 -17.93 1.71 14.11
N ARG A 46 -19.25 1.89 14.01
CA ARG A 46 -20.22 0.79 14.06
C ARG A 46 -19.94 -0.27 12.99
N ARG A 47 -19.62 0.15 11.76
CA ARG A 47 -19.33 -0.81 10.68
C ARG A 47 -18.02 -1.55 10.90
N ARG A 48 -17.01 -0.87 11.43
CA ARG A 48 -15.72 -1.48 11.81
C ARG A 48 -15.91 -2.55 12.89
N GLN A 49 -16.72 -2.28 13.92
CA GLN A 49 -17.06 -3.25 14.98
C GLN A 49 -17.78 -4.47 14.40
N SER A 50 -18.78 -4.25 13.55
CA SER A 50 -19.54 -5.32 12.90
C SER A 50 -18.63 -6.23 12.04
N LEU A 51 -17.74 -5.66 11.23
CA LEU A 51 -16.79 -6.45 10.43
C LEU A 51 -15.74 -7.18 11.28
N ALA A 52 -15.28 -6.56 12.37
CA ALA A 52 -14.34 -7.18 13.29
C ALA A 52 -14.94 -8.46 13.90
N ALA A 53 -16.20 -8.37 14.36
CA ALA A 53 -16.94 -9.52 14.87
C ALA A 53 -17.19 -10.58 13.79
N GLU A 54 -17.63 -10.17 12.60
CA GLU A 54 -17.91 -11.08 11.46
C GLU A 54 -16.67 -11.88 11.03
N LEU A 55 -15.49 -11.25 11.05
CA LEU A 55 -14.27 -11.84 10.52
C LEU A 55 -13.36 -12.45 11.59
N GLY A 56 -13.71 -12.33 12.87
CA GLY A 56 -12.87 -12.74 14.00
C GLY A 56 -11.54 -11.98 14.07
N LEU A 57 -11.55 -10.69 13.73
CA LEU A 57 -10.37 -9.82 13.68
C LEU A 57 -10.49 -8.66 14.66
N ALA A 58 -9.36 -8.12 15.11
CA ALA A 58 -9.39 -6.90 15.91
C ALA A 58 -9.77 -5.69 15.05
N GLU A 59 -10.54 -4.74 15.60
CA GLU A 59 -10.91 -3.48 14.91
C GLU A 59 -9.70 -2.72 14.37
N ALA A 60 -8.57 -2.78 15.09
CA ALA A 60 -7.30 -2.20 14.66
C ALA A 60 -6.78 -2.82 13.34
N GLN A 61 -6.92 -4.13 13.16
CA GLN A 61 -6.52 -4.81 11.93
C GLN A 61 -7.39 -4.36 10.75
N ILE A 62 -8.71 -4.25 10.97
CA ILE A 62 -9.65 -3.72 9.97
C ILE A 62 -9.27 -2.28 9.59
N LYS A 63 -9.03 -1.42 10.60
CA LYS A 63 -8.62 -0.03 10.40
C LYS A 63 -7.32 0.08 9.59
N ILE A 64 -6.30 -0.70 9.94
CA ILE A 64 -5.01 -0.70 9.24
C ILE A 64 -5.17 -1.20 7.81
N TRP A 65 -5.97 -2.25 7.58
CA TRP A 65 -6.21 -2.76 6.24
C TRP A 65 -6.87 -1.70 5.34
N PHE A 66 -7.91 -1.00 5.83
CA PHE A 66 -8.57 0.07 5.09
C PHE A 66 -7.63 1.25 4.79
N GLN A 67 -6.79 1.63 5.77
CA GLN A 67 -5.77 2.67 5.56
C GLN A 67 -4.76 2.26 4.48
N ASN A 68 -4.24 1.02 4.55
CA ASN A 68 -3.30 0.49 3.57
C ASN A 68 -3.93 0.40 2.17
N LYS A 69 -5.19 -0.03 2.09
CA LYS A 69 -5.92 -0.12 0.82
C LYS A 69 -6.10 1.25 0.17
N ARG A 70 -6.49 2.28 0.94
CA ARG A 70 -6.55 3.67 0.45
C ARG A 70 -5.19 4.21 0.04
N ALA A 71 -4.16 3.94 0.84
CA ALA A 71 -2.79 4.37 0.53
C ALA A 71 -2.29 3.74 -0.80
N LYS A 72 -2.61 2.46 -1.05
CA LYS A 72 -2.27 1.78 -2.31
C LYS A 72 -2.95 2.44 -3.51
N ILE A 73 -4.24 2.78 -3.40
CA ILE A 73 -4.98 3.47 -4.48
C ILE A 73 -4.39 4.86 -4.72
N LYS A 74 -4.12 5.62 -3.67
CA LYS A 74 -3.50 6.95 -3.78
C LYS A 74 -2.11 6.89 -4.41
N LYS A 75 -1.33 5.84 -4.13
CA LYS A 75 -0.02 5.63 -4.77
C LYS A 75 -0.17 5.30 -6.25
N ALA A 76 -1.22 4.58 -6.64
CA ALA A 76 -1.51 4.22 -8.02
C ALA A 76 -2.08 5.40 -8.84
N SER A 77 -2.74 6.38 -8.22
CA SER A 77 -3.32 7.54 -8.91
C SER A 77 -2.30 8.62 -9.32
N GLY A 78 -1.04 8.25 -9.56
CA GLY A 78 -0.06 9.10 -10.25
C GLY A 78 0.56 10.27 -9.47
N GLN A 79 0.02 10.69 -8.32
CA GLN A 79 0.67 11.70 -7.47
C GLN A 79 1.89 11.09 -6.76
N ARG A 80 3.01 10.99 -7.49
CA ARG A 80 4.30 10.62 -6.93
C ARG A 80 4.72 11.71 -5.95
N ASN A 81 5.02 11.30 -4.71
CA ASN A 81 5.58 12.19 -3.70
C ASN A 81 6.87 12.84 -4.28
N PRO A 82 7.10 14.15 -4.13
CA PRO A 82 8.33 14.80 -4.59
C PRO A 82 9.61 14.08 -4.11
N LEU A 83 9.59 13.51 -2.89
CA LEU A 83 10.70 12.69 -2.39
C LEU A 83 10.90 11.41 -3.21
N ALA A 84 9.84 10.77 -3.68
CA ALA A 84 9.93 9.59 -4.53
C ALA A 84 10.54 9.93 -5.91
N LEU A 85 10.22 11.11 -6.46
CA LEU A 85 10.84 11.61 -7.70
C LEU A 85 12.33 11.88 -7.51
N GLN A 86 12.72 12.53 -6.42
CA GLN A 86 14.13 12.77 -6.10
C GLN A 86 14.92 11.48 -5.91
N LEU A 87 14.37 10.50 -5.17
CA LEU A 87 15.02 9.20 -4.98
C LEU A 87 15.11 8.39 -6.28
N MET A 88 14.13 8.55 -7.18
CA MET A 88 14.18 7.97 -8.52
C MET A 88 15.30 8.59 -9.37
N ALA A 89 15.45 9.91 -9.34
CA ALA A 89 16.54 10.61 -10.04
C ALA A 89 17.94 10.21 -9.51
N GLN A 90 18.03 9.84 -8.23
CA GLN A 90 19.27 9.37 -7.60
C GLN A 90 19.52 7.86 -7.76
N GLY A 91 18.65 7.12 -8.44
CA GLY A 91 18.77 5.66 -8.60
C GLY A 91 18.56 4.85 -7.31
N LEU A 92 18.05 5.49 -6.25
CA LEU A 92 17.84 4.87 -4.93
C LEU A 92 16.41 4.33 -4.74
N TYR A 93 15.56 4.44 -5.76
CA TYR A 93 14.17 3.96 -5.73
C TYR A 93 13.96 2.81 -6.70
N ASN A 94 13.63 1.61 -6.18
CA ASN A 94 13.27 0.47 -7.02
C ASN A 94 11.84 0.64 -7.56
N HIS A 95 11.74 1.27 -8.73
CA HIS A 95 10.49 1.53 -9.44
C HIS A 95 9.85 0.26 -10.04
N SER A 96 10.57 -0.87 -10.10
CA SER A 96 10.11 -2.11 -10.73
C SER A 96 8.89 -2.75 -10.06
N THR A 97 8.55 -2.34 -8.83
CA THR A 97 7.38 -2.85 -8.08
C THR A 97 6.16 -1.92 -8.14
N VAL A 98 6.26 -0.80 -8.85
CA VAL A 98 5.13 0.11 -9.04
C VAL A 98 4.40 -0.34 -10.31
N PRO A 99 3.11 -0.72 -10.24
CA PRO A 99 2.34 -1.00 -11.44
C PRO A 99 2.34 0.27 -12.29
N LEU A 100 2.73 0.14 -13.55
CA LEU A 100 2.66 1.21 -14.55
C LEU A 100 1.22 1.73 -14.54
N THR A 101 1.05 3.05 -14.59
CA THR A 101 -0.30 3.57 -14.82
C THR A 101 -0.74 3.13 -16.21
N LYS A 102 -2.05 3.00 -16.43
CA LYS A 102 -2.62 2.58 -17.72
C LYS A 102 -2.10 3.43 -18.90
N GLU A 103 -1.80 4.70 -18.64
CA GLU A 103 -1.20 5.66 -19.57
C GLU A 103 0.30 5.41 -19.82
N GLU A 104 1.06 5.06 -18.78
CA GLU A 104 2.49 4.68 -18.90
C GLU A 104 2.64 3.36 -19.70
N GLU A 105 1.75 2.38 -19.49
CA GLU A 105 1.71 1.12 -20.28
C GLU A 105 1.41 1.37 -21.76
N GLU A 106 0.46 2.26 -22.06
CA GLU A 106 0.06 2.60 -23.43
C GLU A 106 1.18 3.35 -24.18
N LEU A 107 1.90 4.23 -23.47
CA LEU A 107 3.06 4.94 -24.01
C LEU A 107 4.23 3.99 -24.29
N GLU A 108 4.46 3.01 -23.42
CA GLU A 108 5.51 2.02 -23.60
C GLU A 108 5.18 1.07 -24.77
N MET A 109 3.91 0.68 -24.92
CA MET A 109 3.42 -0.06 -26.08
C MET A 109 3.62 0.72 -27.39
N LYS A 110 3.24 2.01 -27.41
CA LYS A 110 3.46 2.88 -28.58
C LYS A 110 4.93 3.11 -28.91
N ALA A 111 5.79 3.20 -27.88
CA ALA A 111 7.23 3.33 -28.07
C ALA A 111 7.82 2.06 -28.69
N ARG A 112 7.43 0.88 -28.20
CA ARG A 112 7.84 -0.42 -28.76
C ARG A 112 7.33 -0.63 -30.18
N GLU A 113 6.09 -0.22 -30.49
CA GLU A 113 5.54 -0.26 -31.84
C GLU A 113 6.31 0.65 -32.80
N ARG A 114 6.65 1.88 -32.36
CA ARG A 114 7.46 2.81 -33.16
C ARG A 114 8.88 2.27 -33.42
N GLU A 115 9.48 1.64 -32.42
CA GLU A 115 10.80 1.01 -32.54
C GLU A 115 10.77 -0.20 -33.49
N GLN A 116 9.71 -1.02 -33.43
CA GLN A 116 9.49 -2.11 -34.39
C GLN A 116 9.23 -1.63 -35.82
N GLN A 117 8.62 -0.45 -35.98
CA GLN A 117 8.42 0.18 -37.29
C GLN A 117 9.73 0.77 -37.84
N LEU A 118 10.59 1.32 -36.98
CA LEU A 118 11.91 1.84 -37.38
C LEU A 118 12.90 0.73 -37.76
N ASN A 119 12.83 -0.43 -37.10
CA ASN A 119 13.67 -1.60 -37.42
C ASN A 119 13.14 -2.45 -38.60
N ARG A 120 12.08 -2.01 -39.28
CA ARG A 120 11.51 -2.66 -40.48
C ARG A 120 11.88 -1.97 -41.80
N VAL A 121 12.69 -0.92 -41.76
CA VAL A 121 13.29 -0.24 -42.93
C VAL A 121 14.77 -0.57 -42.97
#